data_AF-A0A523YKJ5-F1
#
_entry.id   AF-A0A523YKJ5-F1
#
_cell.length_a   1.000
_cell.length_b   1.000
_cell.length_c   1.000
_cell.angle_alpha   90.00
_cell.angle_beta   90.00
_cell.angle_gamma   90.00
#
_symmetry.space_group_name_H-M   'P 1'
#
loop_
_entity.id
_entity.type
_entity.pdbx_description
1 polymer ?
#
loop_
_entity_poly.entity_id
_entity_poly.type
_entity_poly.pdbx_seq_one_letter_code
_entity_poly.pdbx_strand_id
1 'polypeptide(L)'
;MVTESEGSYLFPGRRKDAHITDEGVRMLVKEMAQKAGLRKRVYPHLFRHSRATELANVLTDQQMKQYFGWGKDSAMVGRHTHLSGKETDKAILEYYGEHKSEMPKEENPFEPEMETLVRELVEKMLDGSDFRSSIRKALEIADDFQSDSQ
;
A
#
# COMPACT_ATOMS: atom_id res chain seq x y z
N MET A 1 16.86 -18.91 37.30
CA MET A 1 18.11 -19.02 36.52
C MET A 1 17.69 -19.20 35.07
N VAL A 2 17.80 -18.15 34.27
CA VAL A 2 17.50 -18.22 32.83
C VAL A 2 18.64 -18.99 32.21
N THR A 3 18.38 -20.16 31.65
CA THR A 3 19.39 -20.95 30.95
C THR A 3 19.78 -20.21 29.69
N GLU A 4 20.96 -19.59 29.72
CA GLU A 4 21.65 -19.09 28.53
C GLU A 4 21.89 -20.26 27.59
N SER A 5 20.98 -20.43 26.63
CA SER A 5 21.24 -21.25 25.45
C SER A 5 22.31 -20.51 24.66
N GLU A 6 23.56 -20.99 24.73
CA GLU A 6 24.66 -20.61 23.84
C GLU A 6 24.29 -20.92 22.38
N GLY A 7 23.54 -20.00 21.76
CA GLY A 7 23.10 -20.02 20.37
C GLY A 7 23.07 -18.59 19.88
N SER A 8 24.17 -18.17 19.26
CA SER A 8 24.69 -16.80 19.18
C SER A 8 23.97 -15.81 18.24
N TYR A 9 22.81 -16.15 17.66
CA TYR A 9 22.13 -15.29 16.67
C TYR A 9 20.60 -15.30 16.80
N LEU A 10 19.97 -14.11 16.67
CA LEU A 10 18.49 -13.96 16.68
C LEU A 10 17.80 -14.77 15.57
N PHE A 11 18.42 -14.83 14.39
CA PHE A 11 17.93 -15.61 13.26
C PHE A 11 18.96 -16.69 12.90
N PRO A 12 18.83 -17.90 13.48
CA PRO A 12 19.76 -18.99 13.23
C PRO A 12 19.63 -19.51 11.80
N GLY A 13 20.76 -19.92 11.23
CA GLY A 13 20.86 -20.58 9.94
C GLY A 13 20.75 -22.10 10.05
N ARG A 14 20.98 -22.78 8.93
CA ARG A 14 20.92 -24.25 8.86
C ARG A 14 22.05 -24.96 9.61
N ARG A 15 23.19 -24.28 9.81
CA ARG A 15 24.34 -24.82 10.56
C ARG A 15 24.24 -24.39 12.01
N LYS A 16 24.74 -25.26 12.91
CA LYS A 16 24.91 -24.92 14.32
C LYS A 16 25.82 -23.69 14.45
N ASP A 17 25.44 -22.75 15.31
CA ASP A 17 26.17 -21.51 15.61
C ASP A 17 26.42 -20.59 14.40
N ALA A 18 25.53 -20.63 13.40
CA ALA A 18 25.56 -19.72 12.25
C ALA A 18 24.25 -18.94 12.14
N HIS A 19 24.31 -17.71 11.62
CA HIS A 19 23.12 -16.94 11.26
C HIS A 19 22.58 -17.31 9.87
N ILE A 20 21.34 -16.93 9.58
CA ILE A 20 20.77 -17.03 8.24
C ILE A 20 21.60 -16.21 7.24
N THR A 21 21.86 -16.76 6.06
CA THR A 21 22.58 -16.05 4.99
C THR A 21 21.64 -15.10 4.24
N ASP A 22 22.18 -14.09 3.58
CA ASP A 22 21.41 -13.17 2.73
C ASP A 22 20.60 -13.91 1.66
N GLU A 23 21.18 -14.97 1.08
CA GLU A 23 20.48 -15.80 0.11
C GLU A 23 19.35 -16.60 0.78
N GLY A 24 19.55 -17.10 1.99
CA GLY A 24 18.49 -17.73 2.78
C GLY A 24 17.32 -16.79 3.03
N VAL A 25 17.58 -15.53 3.38
CA VAL A 25 16.54 -14.51 3.54
C VAL A 25 15.82 -14.24 2.22
N ARG A 26 16.55 -14.11 1.10
CA ARG A 26 15.96 -13.89 -0.23
C ARG A 26 15.05 -15.05 -0.65
N MET A 27 15.48 -16.29 -0.43
CA MET A 27 14.69 -17.48 -0.71
C MET A 27 13.42 -17.52 0.15
N LEU A 28 13.56 -17.27 1.45
CA LEU A 28 12.43 -17.23 2.38
C LEU A 28 11.41 -16.18 1.95
N VAL A 29 11.85 -14.95 1.66
CA VAL A 29 10.98 -13.88 1.17
C VAL A 29 10.25 -14.28 -0.12
N LYS A 30 10.95 -14.91 -1.07
CA LYS A 30 10.38 -15.35 -2.35
C LYS A 30 9.30 -16.42 -2.13
N GLU A 31 9.59 -17.41 -1.28
CA GLU A 31 8.64 -18.48 -0.97
C GLU A 31 7.39 -17.93 -0.27
N MET A 32 7.56 -17.02 0.69
CA MET A 32 6.44 -16.38 1.37
C MET A 32 5.59 -15.53 0.43
N ALA A 33 6.20 -14.83 -0.53
CA ALA A 33 5.48 -14.07 -1.54
C ALA A 33 4.65 -14.97 -2.47
N GLN A 34 5.19 -16.14 -2.85
CA GLN A 34 4.46 -17.14 -3.63
C GLN A 34 3.27 -17.71 -2.85
N LYS A 35 3.49 -18.07 -1.58
CA LYS A 35 2.42 -18.55 -0.68
C LYS A 35 1.31 -17.52 -0.48
N ALA A 36 1.67 -16.24 -0.44
CA ALA A 36 0.71 -15.13 -0.36
C ALA A 36 0.00 -14.82 -1.69
N GLY A 37 0.29 -15.54 -2.78
CA GLY A 37 -0.33 -15.31 -4.09
C GLY A 37 0.11 -14.01 -4.78
N LEU A 38 1.24 -13.42 -4.37
CA LEU A 38 1.72 -12.17 -4.95
C LEU A 38 2.29 -12.40 -6.35
N ARG A 39 1.70 -11.73 -7.34
CA ARG A 39 2.16 -11.77 -8.75
C ARG A 39 3.44 -10.97 -8.97
N LYS A 40 3.67 -9.93 -8.16
CA LYS A 40 4.85 -9.06 -8.25
C LYS A 40 6.08 -9.78 -7.67
N ARG A 41 7.24 -9.55 -8.27
CA ARG A 41 8.52 -10.01 -7.72
C ARG A 41 8.82 -9.29 -6.40
N VAL A 42 8.91 -10.05 -5.31
CA VAL A 42 9.25 -9.54 -3.96
C VAL A 42 10.69 -9.90 -3.61
N TYR A 43 11.43 -8.96 -3.03
CA TYR A 43 12.81 -9.11 -2.59
C TYR A 43 13.10 -8.19 -1.39
N PRO A 44 14.14 -8.45 -0.56
CA PRO A 44 14.38 -7.70 0.68
C PRO A 44 14.44 -6.18 0.51
N HIS A 45 15.12 -5.67 -0.54
CA HIS A 45 15.19 -4.23 -0.78
C HIS A 45 13.83 -3.59 -1.12
N LEU A 46 12.85 -4.36 -1.60
CA LEU A 46 11.50 -3.85 -1.85
C LEU A 46 10.81 -3.45 -0.55
N PHE A 47 10.93 -4.26 0.51
CA PHE A 47 10.37 -3.92 1.83
C PHE A 47 10.97 -2.63 2.38
N ARG A 48 12.30 -2.49 2.27
CA ARG A 48 12.99 -1.28 2.69
C ARG A 48 12.50 -0.07 1.90
N HIS A 49 12.33 -0.20 0.58
CA HIS A 49 11.83 0.88 -0.26
C HIS A 49 10.39 1.25 0.10
N SER A 50 9.49 0.27 0.21
CA SER A 50 8.10 0.50 0.60
C SER A 50 7.99 1.20 1.95
N ARG A 51 8.77 0.76 2.94
CA ARG A 51 8.79 1.40 4.27
C ARG A 51 9.37 2.81 4.22
N ALA A 52 10.38 3.06 3.40
CA ALA A 52 10.95 4.40 3.22
C ALA A 52 9.96 5.35 2.54
N THR A 53 9.20 4.88 1.54
CA THR A 53 8.15 5.67 0.89
C THR A 53 7.03 6.01 1.87
N GLU A 54 6.56 5.03 2.65
CA GLU A 54 5.52 5.23 3.66
C GLU A 54 5.93 6.28 4.71
N LEU A 55 7.18 6.23 5.17
CA LEU A 55 7.69 7.13 6.21
C LEU A 55 8.14 8.49 5.67
N ALA A 56 8.24 8.70 4.36
CA ALA A 56 8.70 9.96 3.78
C ALA A 56 7.75 11.12 4.07
N ASN A 57 6.47 10.83 4.27
CA ASN A 57 5.45 11.83 4.59
C ASN A 57 5.35 12.14 6.08
N VAL A 58 6.05 11.36 6.93
CA VAL A 58 5.96 11.44 8.39
C VAL A 58 7.26 11.94 9.01
N LEU A 59 8.41 11.53 8.45
CA LEU A 59 9.72 11.84 8.98
C LEU A 59 10.39 12.94 8.16
N THR A 60 11.08 13.85 8.84
CA THR A 60 12.03 14.76 8.19
C THR A 60 13.19 13.99 7.55
N ASP A 61 13.85 14.60 6.58
CA ASP A 61 15.00 14.00 5.89
C ASP A 61 16.10 13.51 6.83
N GLN A 62 16.41 14.28 7.89
CA GLN A 62 17.43 13.91 8.86
C GLN A 62 17.00 12.73 9.72
N GLN A 63 15.74 12.68 10.13
CA GLN A 63 15.18 11.54 10.87
C GLN A 63 15.14 10.29 9.98
N MET A 64 14.78 10.40 8.70
CA MET A 64 14.84 9.29 7.75
C MET A 64 16.27 8.76 7.62
N LYS A 65 17.27 9.64 7.48
CA LYS A 65 18.68 9.23 7.38
C LYS A 65 19.12 8.45 8.61
N GLN A 66 18.78 8.93 9.81
CA GLN A 66 19.08 8.22 11.05
C GLN A 66 18.35 6.88 11.14
N TYR A 67 17.04 6.86 10.90
CA TYR A 67 16.21 5.66 11.02
C TYR A 67 16.63 4.54 10.06
N PHE A 68 16.92 4.90 8.81
CA PHE A 68 17.36 3.93 7.80
C PHE A 68 18.86 3.65 7.84
N GLY A 69 19.65 4.37 8.65
CA GLY A 69 21.11 4.23 8.68
C GLY A 69 21.80 4.73 7.41
N TRP A 70 21.24 5.75 6.76
CA TRP A 70 21.90 6.45 5.66
C TRP A 70 22.90 7.49 6.19
N GLY A 71 23.96 7.75 5.41
CA GLY A 71 24.90 8.83 5.71
C GLY A 71 24.18 10.19 5.77
N LYS A 72 24.71 11.11 6.59
CA LYS A 72 24.15 12.47 6.77
C LYS A 72 24.03 13.23 5.45
N ASP A 73 24.97 13.01 4.54
CA ASP A 73 25.02 13.65 3.22
C ASP A 73 24.41 12.77 2.11
N SER A 74 23.68 11.70 2.48
CA SER A 74 23.09 10.79 1.51
C SER A 74 21.93 11.43 0.75
N ALA A 75 21.99 11.36 -0.58
CA ALA A 75 20.89 11.72 -1.47
C ALA A 75 19.74 10.69 -1.50
N MET A 76 19.82 9.60 -0.70
CA MET A 76 18.82 8.52 -0.70
C MET A 76 17.41 8.97 -0.31
N VAL A 77 17.31 10.00 0.53
CA VAL A 77 16.03 10.57 0.97
C VAL A 77 15.25 11.16 -0.22
N GLY A 78 15.94 11.86 -1.12
CA GLY A 78 15.33 12.52 -2.28
C GLY A 78 14.57 11.59 -3.22
N ARG A 79 14.81 10.27 -3.16
CA ARG A 79 14.02 9.27 -3.92
C ARG A 79 12.59 9.08 -3.38
N HIS A 80 12.35 9.45 -2.13
CA HIS A 80 11.11 9.14 -1.39
C HIS A 80 10.33 10.41 -1.02
N THR A 81 11.00 11.56 -0.92
CA THR A 81 10.40 12.84 -0.59
C THR A 81 9.92 13.55 -1.85
N HIS A 82 8.61 13.55 -2.09
CA HIS A 82 7.98 14.42 -3.07
C HIS A 82 7.01 15.31 -2.31
N LEU A 83 7.52 16.36 -1.67
CA LEU A 83 6.67 17.32 -0.97
C LEU A 83 5.83 18.07 -2.01
N SER A 84 4.52 17.85 -1.98
CA SER A 84 3.58 18.71 -2.72
C SER A 84 3.32 19.99 -1.92
N GLY A 85 3.02 21.11 -2.60
CA GLY A 85 2.68 22.36 -1.91
C GLY A 85 1.56 22.20 -0.88
N LYS A 86 0.59 21.31 -1.16
CA LYS A 86 -0.51 20.97 -0.25
C LYS A 86 -0.05 20.32 1.06
N GLU A 87 1.02 19.53 1.03
CA GLU A 87 1.57 18.88 2.24
C GLU A 87 2.33 19.88 3.10
N THR A 88 3.03 20.83 2.48
CA THR A 88 3.66 21.96 3.19
C THR A 88 2.60 22.81 3.87
N ASP A 89 1.53 23.17 3.16
CA ASP A 89 0.42 23.94 3.72
C ASP A 89 -0.25 23.20 4.88
N LYS A 90 -0.45 21.88 4.76
CA LYS A 90 -0.98 21.03 5.83
C LYS A 90 -0.07 21.04 7.06
N ALA A 91 1.24 20.87 6.89
CA ALA A 91 2.20 20.87 7.99
C ALA A 91 2.26 22.23 8.72
N ILE A 92 2.15 23.33 7.97
CA ILE A 92 2.08 24.69 8.54
C ILE A 92 0.77 24.86 9.34
N LEU A 93 -0.37 24.43 8.78
CA LEU A 93 -1.67 24.50 9.46
C LEU A 93 -1.70 23.64 10.74
N GLU A 94 -1.12 22.44 10.71
CA GLU A 94 -0.95 21.58 11.88
C GLU A 94 -0.06 22.24 12.95
N TYR A 95 1.03 22.91 12.56
CA TYR A 95 1.89 23.65 13.49
C TYR A 95 1.14 24.77 14.22
N TYR A 96 0.21 25.44 13.54
CA TYR A 96 -0.64 26.47 14.14
C TYR A 96 -1.86 25.91 14.91
N GLY A 97 -2.02 24.58 14.98
CA GLY A 97 -3.10 23.93 15.72
C GLY A 97 -4.45 23.95 15.01
N GLU A 98 -4.49 24.31 13.73
CA GLU A 98 -5.71 24.23 12.94
C GLU A 98 -5.87 22.82 12.36
N HIS A 99 -6.67 21.99 13.04
CA HIS A 99 -7.17 20.75 12.46
C HIS A 99 -8.15 21.09 11.33
N LYS A 100 -7.67 21.18 10.08
CA LYS A 100 -8.54 20.95 8.93
C LYS A 100 -8.85 19.45 8.85
N SER A 101 -9.97 19.09 9.46
CA SER A 101 -10.72 17.89 9.11
C SER A 101 -11.07 17.92 7.61
N GLU A 102 -10.99 16.75 7.01
CA GLU A 102 -11.34 16.39 5.62
C GLU A 102 -10.29 16.72 4.55
N MET A 103 -9.68 15.65 4.03
CA MET A 103 -9.07 15.70 2.71
C MET A 103 -10.17 16.16 1.74
N PRO A 104 -9.88 17.08 0.80
CA PRO A 104 -10.86 17.37 -0.25
C PRO A 104 -11.12 16.04 -0.94
N LYS A 105 -12.37 15.57 -0.91
CA LYS A 105 -12.82 14.53 -1.83
C LYS A 105 -12.40 15.04 -3.21
N GLU A 106 -11.52 14.31 -3.88
CA GLU A 106 -11.40 14.51 -5.31
C GLU A 106 -12.80 14.18 -5.83
N GLU A 107 -13.55 15.22 -6.20
CA GLU A 107 -14.85 15.06 -6.84
C GLU A 107 -14.58 14.23 -8.09
N ASN A 108 -14.83 12.93 -7.99
CA ASN A 108 -14.78 12.07 -9.15
C ASN A 108 -15.98 12.51 -9.99
N PRO A 109 -15.78 13.01 -11.22
CA PRO A 109 -16.88 13.54 -12.04
C PRO A 109 -18.01 12.53 -12.28
N PHE A 110 -17.71 11.23 -12.06
CA PHE A 110 -18.61 10.11 -12.26
C PHE A 110 -19.26 9.59 -10.96
N GLU A 111 -18.89 10.12 -9.79
CA GLU A 111 -19.51 9.78 -8.50
C GLU A 111 -21.03 10.05 -8.47
N PRO A 112 -21.54 11.20 -8.97
CA PRO A 112 -22.99 11.42 -9.00
C PRO A 112 -23.72 10.46 -9.95
N GLU A 113 -23.10 10.07 -11.08
CA GLU A 113 -23.68 9.11 -12.02
C GLU A 113 -23.73 7.70 -11.44
N MET A 114 -22.66 7.27 -10.75
CA MET A 114 -22.58 5.97 -10.08
C MET A 114 -23.55 5.89 -8.90
N GLU A 115 -23.69 6.95 -8.10
CA GLU A 115 -24.66 7.00 -7.01
C GLU A 115 -26.11 6.91 -7.52
N THR A 116 -26.39 7.53 -8.67
CA THR A 116 -27.71 7.45 -9.32
C THR A 116 -27.99 6.02 -9.80
N LEU A 117 -27.01 5.38 -10.45
CA LEU A 117 -27.14 3.99 -10.91
C LEU A 117 -27.31 3.00 -9.75
N VAL A 118 -26.54 3.16 -8.67
CA VAL A 118 -26.64 2.30 -7.48
C VAL A 118 -27.99 2.50 -6.80
N ARG A 119 -28.50 3.73 -6.71
CA ARG A 119 -29.85 4.01 -6.18
C ARG A 119 -30.93 3.37 -7.04
N GLU A 120 -30.90 3.55 -8.35
CA GLU A 120 -31.87 2.92 -9.25
C GLU A 120 -31.83 1.38 -9.16
N LEU A 121 -30.63 0.80 -9.04
CA LEU A 121 -30.46 -0.64 -8.91
C LEU A 121 -30.99 -1.16 -7.57
N VAL A 122 -30.78 -0.43 -6.48
CA VAL A 122 -31.28 -0.77 -5.14
C VAL A 122 -32.81 -0.61 -5.07
N GLU A 123 -33.38 0.43 -5.68
CA GLU A 123 -34.83 0.58 -5.79
C GLU A 123 -35.46 -0.58 -6.57
N LYS A 124 -34.87 -0.94 -7.71
CA LYS A 124 -35.23 -2.12 -8.53
C LYS A 124 -34.96 -3.48 -7.86
N MET A 125 -34.23 -3.51 -6.73
CA MET A 125 -34.06 -4.70 -5.91
C MET A 125 -35.13 -4.80 -4.82
N LEU A 126 -35.66 -3.67 -4.34
CA LEU A 126 -36.59 -3.62 -3.21
C LEU A 126 -38.04 -3.88 -3.61
N ASP A 127 -38.40 -3.68 -4.88
CA ASP A 127 -39.70 -3.95 -5.48
C ASP A 127 -39.90 -5.43 -5.92
N GLY A 128 -38.91 -6.29 -5.66
CA GLY A 128 -39.13 -7.74 -5.51
C GLY A 128 -39.52 -8.51 -6.76
N SER A 129 -39.63 -7.87 -7.93
CA SER A 129 -39.86 -8.55 -9.20
C SER A 129 -38.59 -8.57 -10.06
N ASP A 130 -37.88 -9.69 -9.96
CA ASP A 130 -37.01 -10.23 -11.02
C ASP A 130 -35.56 -9.68 -11.12
N PHE A 131 -34.89 -9.62 -9.97
CA PHE A 131 -33.45 -9.36 -9.80
C PHE A 131 -32.53 -10.11 -10.79
N ARG A 132 -32.89 -11.35 -11.16
CA ARG A 132 -32.10 -12.19 -12.07
C ARG A 132 -32.15 -11.73 -13.52
N SER A 133 -33.25 -11.11 -13.94
CA SER A 133 -33.41 -10.58 -15.30
C SER A 133 -32.58 -9.30 -15.48
N SER A 134 -32.62 -8.41 -14.48
CA SER A 134 -31.88 -7.15 -14.49
C SER A 134 -30.37 -7.34 -14.43
N ILE A 135 -29.87 -8.29 -13.64
CA ILE A 135 -28.43 -8.63 -13.61
C ILE A 135 -27.97 -9.22 -14.94
N ARG A 136 -28.75 -10.11 -15.55
CA ARG A 136 -28.40 -10.70 -16.86
C ARG A 136 -28.29 -9.63 -17.95
N LYS A 137 -29.24 -8.68 -17.97
CA LYS A 137 -29.24 -7.58 -18.92
C LYS A 137 -28.08 -6.60 -18.69
N ALA A 138 -27.72 -6.33 -17.43
CA ALA A 138 -26.56 -5.51 -17.10
C ALA A 138 -25.23 -6.18 -17.46
N LEU A 139 -25.15 -7.51 -17.37
CA LEU A 139 -24.00 -8.30 -17.83
C LEU A 139 -23.89 -8.33 -19.37
N GLU A 140 -24.99 -8.46 -20.11
CA GLU A 140 -24.98 -8.39 -21.58
C GLU A 140 -24.50 -7.02 -22.09
N ILE A 141 -24.95 -5.93 -21.48
CA ILE A 141 -24.51 -4.56 -21.85
C ILE A 141 -23.02 -4.35 -21.57
N ALA A 142 -22.47 -5.00 -20.54
CA ALA A 142 -21.04 -4.93 -20.22
C ALA A 142 -20.17 -5.75 -21.17
N ASP A 143 -20.69 -6.86 -21.71
CA ASP A 143 -20.00 -7.66 -22.72
C ASP A 143 -20.02 -6.98 -24.10
N ASP A 144 -21.13 -6.34 -24.49
CA ASP A 144 -21.23 -5.57 -25.75
C ASP A 144 -20.26 -4.38 -25.80
N PHE A 145 -19.91 -3.82 -24.63
CA PHE A 145 -18.98 -2.69 -24.53
C PHE A 145 -17.51 -3.08 -24.77
N GLN A 146 -17.16 -4.38 -24.66
CA GLN A 146 -15.81 -4.86 -24.99
C GLN A 146 -15.63 -5.19 -26.47
N SER A 147 -16.70 -5.35 -27.25
CA SER A 147 -16.63 -5.62 -28.69
C SER A 147 -16.45 -4.39 -29.58
N ASP A 148 -16.73 -3.18 -29.09
CA ASP A 148 -16.65 -1.93 -29.87
C ASP A 148 -15.29 -1.21 -29.77
N SER A 149 -14.27 -1.85 -29.18
CA SER A 149 -12.89 -1.33 -29.07
C SER A 149 -11.90 -2.04 -30.02
N GLN A 150 -12.30 -2.25 -31.28
CA GLN A 150 -11.38 -2.51 -32.41
C GLN A 150 -11.62 -1.48 -33.51
#